data_AF-A0A9P4G786-F1
#
_entry.id   AF-A0A9P4G786-F1
#
_cell.length_a   1.000
_cell.length_b   1.000
_cell.length_c   1.000
_cell.angle_alpha   90.00
_cell.angle_beta   90.00
_cell.angle_gamma   90.00
#
_symmetry.space_group_name_H-M   'P 1'
#
loop_
_entity.id
_entity.type
_entity.pdbx_description
1 polymer ?
#
loop_
_entity_poly.entity_id
_entity_poly.type
_entity_poly.pdbx_seq_one_letter_code
_entity_poly.pdbx_strand_id
1 'polypeptide(L)'
;MKLTTTTLAVLAAVIPTIWSLPTELALREYKLPTCGAESCLVQTAEVFDACAPSDLACLCTLEQSEVTRYVNTVQPCIDGDAGKAACTDGARYQYKDLLKSVCADDRFGNKAVEFPPTA
;
A
#
# COMPACT_ATOMS: atom_id res chain seq x y z
N MET A 1 16.10 15.56 -77.48
CA MET A 1 16.85 16.36 -76.48
C MET A 1 15.89 17.27 -75.74
N LYS A 2 15.70 17.05 -74.43
CA LYS A 2 15.60 18.07 -73.36
C LYS A 2 15.25 17.34 -72.06
N LEU A 3 16.18 17.40 -71.11
CA LEU A 3 16.00 16.99 -69.73
C LEU A 3 14.92 17.85 -69.08
N THR A 4 14.16 17.26 -68.15
CA THR A 4 13.79 17.96 -66.92
C THR A 4 13.54 16.95 -65.80
N THR A 5 14.49 16.98 -64.88
CA THR A 5 14.54 16.45 -63.53
C THR A 5 13.37 16.93 -62.69
N THR A 6 12.70 16.07 -61.92
CA THR A 6 12.21 16.46 -60.59
C THR A 6 12.05 15.24 -59.68
N THR A 7 12.99 15.12 -58.75
CA THR A 7 12.96 14.29 -57.55
C THR A 7 11.83 14.70 -56.61
N LEU A 8 11.21 13.74 -55.92
CA LEU A 8 10.76 13.88 -54.53
C LEU A 8 10.56 12.48 -53.94
N ALA A 9 11.62 11.99 -53.32
CA ALA A 9 11.55 10.87 -52.39
C ALA A 9 10.95 11.39 -51.08
N VAL A 10 9.81 10.84 -50.68
CA VAL A 10 9.28 11.00 -49.32
C VAL A 10 9.12 9.60 -48.74
N LEU A 11 10.21 9.12 -48.12
CA LEU A 11 10.19 7.98 -47.21
C LEU A 11 9.52 8.44 -45.92
N ALA A 12 8.21 8.28 -45.83
CA ALA A 12 7.49 8.38 -44.56
C ALA A 12 7.75 7.10 -43.76
N ALA A 13 8.83 7.11 -42.98
CA ALA A 13 9.07 6.11 -41.94
C ALA A 13 7.97 6.25 -40.88
N VAL A 14 6.95 5.41 -40.95
CA VAL A 14 5.95 5.26 -39.89
C VAL A 14 6.62 4.53 -38.74
N ILE A 15 7.28 5.27 -37.86
CA ILE A 15 7.76 4.74 -36.58
C ILE A 15 6.49 4.49 -35.75
N PRO A 16 6.17 3.24 -35.37
CA PRO A 16 5.13 3.04 -34.39
C PRO A 16 5.63 3.71 -33.11
N THR A 17 4.94 4.77 -32.69
CA THR A 17 5.05 5.25 -31.32
C THR A 17 4.48 4.13 -30.45
N ILE A 18 5.32 3.16 -30.11
CA ILE A 18 5.08 2.26 -29.00
C ILE A 18 5.05 3.21 -27.82
N TRP A 19 3.85 3.53 -27.36
CA TRP A 19 3.64 4.25 -26.13
C TRP A 19 4.27 3.40 -25.03
N SER A 20 5.52 3.72 -24.71
CA SER A 20 6.14 3.43 -23.43
C SER A 20 5.28 4.14 -22.39
N LEU A 21 4.20 3.47 -21.98
CA LEU A 21 3.58 3.72 -20.69
C LEU A 21 4.74 3.67 -19.68
N PRO A 22 4.95 4.75 -18.91
CA PRO A 22 6.00 4.75 -17.91
C PRO A 22 5.64 3.67 -16.88
N THR A 23 6.35 2.54 -16.96
CA THR A 23 6.37 1.48 -15.95
C THR A 23 6.84 1.99 -14.58
N GLU A 24 7.32 3.23 -14.52
CA GLU A 24 7.68 3.97 -13.30
C GLU A 24 6.52 4.15 -12.31
N LEU A 25 5.25 4.02 -12.73
CA LEU A 25 4.11 4.05 -11.79
C LEU A 25 3.90 2.73 -11.04
N ALA A 26 4.55 1.64 -11.47
CA ALA A 26 4.39 0.32 -10.84
C ALA A 26 5.32 0.07 -9.64
N LEU A 27 6.22 1.02 -9.32
CA LEU A 27 7.29 0.85 -8.33
C LEU A 27 7.44 2.01 -7.35
N ARG A 28 6.43 2.90 -7.24
CA ARG A 28 6.18 3.45 -5.90
C ARG A 28 5.75 2.26 -5.07
N GLU A 29 6.68 1.73 -4.27
CA GLU A 29 6.34 0.98 -3.05
C GLU A 29 5.13 1.71 -2.47
N TYR A 30 3.94 1.12 -2.58
CA TYR A 30 2.76 1.65 -1.93
C TYR A 30 3.01 1.40 -0.44
N LYS A 31 3.87 2.22 0.17
CA LYS A 31 4.04 2.32 1.60
C LYS A 31 2.69 2.77 2.10
N LEU A 32 1.89 1.79 2.49
CA LEU A 32 0.56 1.99 3.01
C LEU A 32 0.68 2.99 4.16
N PRO A 33 -0.06 4.11 4.12
CA PRO A 33 -0.05 5.03 5.25
C PRO A 33 -0.59 4.27 6.47
N THR A 34 0.27 4.10 7.47
CA THR A 34 0.01 3.33 8.70
C THR A 34 -0.84 4.11 9.70
N CYS A 35 -1.14 5.37 9.39
CA CYS A 35 -2.04 6.24 10.12
C CYS A 35 -1.73 6.33 11.62
N GLY A 36 -0.44 6.48 11.96
CA GLY A 36 0.00 6.66 13.34
C GLY A 36 0.13 5.37 14.15
N ALA A 37 -0.06 4.19 13.54
CA ALA A 37 0.12 2.90 14.20
C ALA A 37 1.48 2.79 14.92
N GLU A 38 2.55 3.28 14.29
CA GLU A 38 3.90 3.32 14.84
C GLU A 38 4.00 4.10 16.17
N SER A 39 3.16 5.13 16.38
CA SER A 39 3.18 5.91 17.61
C SER A 39 2.73 5.11 18.83
N CYS A 40 1.94 4.05 18.63
CA CYS A 40 1.55 3.12 19.69
C CYS A 40 2.58 2.02 19.89
N LEU A 41 3.25 1.60 18.81
CA LEU A 41 4.28 0.56 18.88
C LEU A 41 5.57 1.03 19.54
N VAL A 42 5.96 2.30 19.38
CA VAL A 42 7.14 2.86 20.07
C VAL A 42 6.96 2.85 21.58
N GLN A 43 5.72 3.08 22.07
CA GLN A 43 5.39 2.99 23.49
C GLN A 43 5.42 1.54 24.01
N THR A 44 5.28 0.58 23.10
CA THR A 44 5.32 -0.86 23.39
C THR A 44 6.51 -1.52 22.68
N ALA A 45 7.62 -0.83 22.46
CA ALA A 45 8.70 -1.31 21.60
C ALA A 45 9.35 -2.62 22.12
N GLU A 46 9.23 -2.89 23.42
CA GLU A 46 9.65 -4.18 24.02
C GLU A 46 8.66 -5.33 23.75
N VAL A 47 7.50 -5.04 23.15
CA VAL A 47 6.32 -5.91 23.11
C VAL A 47 5.95 -6.33 21.69
N PHE A 48 6.35 -5.59 20.64
CA PHE A 48 5.96 -5.90 19.26
C PHE A 48 7.04 -5.51 18.24
N ASP A 49 8.10 -6.33 18.12
CA ASP A 49 9.24 -6.14 17.19
C ASP A 49 9.21 -7.12 15.99
N ALA A 50 8.06 -7.75 15.72
CA ALA A 50 8.00 -8.82 14.73
C ALA A 50 7.83 -8.32 13.28
N CYS A 51 7.06 -7.24 13.06
CA CYS A 51 6.71 -6.74 11.74
C CYS A 51 6.48 -5.22 11.75
N ALA A 52 6.85 -4.55 10.66
CA ALA A 52 6.52 -3.14 10.48
C ALA A 52 5.02 -2.95 10.20
N PRO A 53 4.37 -1.86 10.69
CA PRO A 53 2.95 -1.58 10.43
C PRO A 53 2.53 -1.47 8.97
N SER A 54 3.49 -1.18 8.08
CA SER A 54 3.27 -1.10 6.63
C SER A 54 3.39 -2.44 5.93
N ASP A 55 3.96 -3.46 6.58
CA ASP A 55 4.10 -4.81 6.03
C ASP A 55 2.93 -5.69 6.48
N LEU A 56 1.79 -5.52 5.81
CA LEU A 56 0.57 -6.26 6.10
C LEU A 56 0.78 -7.77 5.92
N ALA A 57 1.59 -8.19 4.95
CA ALA A 57 1.87 -9.61 4.71
C ALA A 57 2.64 -10.22 5.89
N CYS A 58 3.68 -9.55 6.39
CA CYS A 58 4.39 -9.97 7.60
C CYS A 58 3.43 -10.07 8.78
N LEU A 59 2.65 -9.02 9.05
CA LEU A 59 1.68 -9.01 10.16
C LEU A 59 0.72 -10.20 10.08
N CYS A 60 0.20 -10.49 8.88
CA CYS A 60 -0.70 -11.61 8.66
C CYS A 60 0.00 -12.98 8.66
N THR A 61 1.33 -13.08 8.76
CA THR A 61 2.01 -14.37 9.00
C THR A 61 2.04 -14.77 10.48
N LEU A 62 1.88 -13.80 11.39
CA LEU A 62 1.92 -14.01 12.84
C LEU A 62 0.74 -14.85 13.33
N GLU A 63 0.84 -15.51 14.47
CA GLU A 63 -0.30 -16.23 15.07
C GLU A 63 -1.51 -15.29 15.29
N GLN A 64 -2.72 -15.85 15.31
CA GLN A 64 -3.96 -15.07 15.47
C GLN A 64 -3.94 -14.20 16.74
N SER A 65 -3.37 -14.72 17.84
CA SER A 65 -3.16 -13.99 19.10
C SER A 65 -2.32 -12.73 18.91
N GLU A 66 -1.23 -12.81 18.15
CA GLU A 66 -0.34 -11.69 17.88
C GLU A 66 -0.97 -10.69 16.90
N VAL A 67 -1.72 -11.14 15.89
CA VAL A 67 -2.51 -10.23 15.03
C VAL A 67 -3.55 -9.47 15.86
N THR A 68 -4.28 -10.15 16.74
CA THR A 68 -5.23 -9.50 17.65
C THR A 68 -4.53 -8.53 18.60
N ARG A 69 -3.37 -8.90 19.13
CA ARG A 69 -2.56 -8.02 19.98
C ARG A 69 -2.11 -6.77 19.23
N TYR A 70 -1.61 -6.92 18.01
CA TYR A 70 -1.24 -5.82 17.12
C TYR A 70 -2.39 -4.84 16.98
N VAL A 71 -3.56 -5.32 16.56
CA VAL A 71 -4.77 -4.50 16.33
C VAL A 71 -5.14 -3.72 17.60
N ASN A 72 -5.20 -4.40 18.74
CA ASN A 72 -5.52 -3.77 20.02
C ASN A 72 -4.50 -2.70 20.43
N THR A 73 -3.22 -2.91 20.12
CA THR A 73 -2.15 -1.95 20.41
C THR A 73 -2.23 -0.72 19.50
N VAL A 74 -2.41 -0.90 18.19
CA VAL A 74 -2.32 0.23 17.24
C VAL A 74 -3.61 1.01 17.08
N GLN A 75 -4.76 0.37 17.33
CA GLN A 75 -6.06 1.01 17.15
C GLN A 75 -6.22 2.36 17.87
N PRO A 76 -5.87 2.55 19.15
CA PRO A 76 -6.03 3.84 19.81
C PRO A 76 -5.19 4.95 19.17
N CYS A 77 -4.04 4.63 18.57
CA CYS A 77 -3.27 5.64 17.82
C CYS A 77 -3.86 5.92 16.45
N ILE A 78 -4.39 4.91 15.76
CA ILE A 78 -5.07 5.10 14.47
C ILE A 78 -6.32 5.95 14.68
N ASP A 79 -7.15 5.66 15.67
CA ASP A 79 -8.41 6.37 15.89
C ASP A 79 -8.27 7.68 16.68
N GLY A 80 -7.15 7.85 17.37
CA GLY A 80 -6.81 9.02 18.15
C GLY A 80 -6.21 10.16 17.34
N ASP A 81 -5.62 11.12 18.06
CA ASP A 81 -5.10 12.35 17.47
C ASP A 81 -3.93 12.10 16.52
N ALA A 82 -3.08 11.11 16.83
CA ALA A 82 -1.95 10.73 15.97
C ALA A 82 -2.43 10.30 14.57
N GLY A 83 -3.38 9.39 14.50
CA GLY A 83 -3.94 8.93 13.22
C GLY A 83 -4.78 9.99 12.52
N LYS A 84 -5.55 10.82 13.26
CA LYS A 84 -6.29 11.95 12.68
C LYS A 84 -5.35 13.02 12.08
N ALA A 85 -4.19 13.23 12.68
CA ALA A 85 -3.18 14.14 12.16
C ALA A 85 -2.42 13.55 10.97
N ALA A 86 -2.15 12.24 10.97
CA ALA A 86 -1.38 11.56 9.93
C ALA A 86 -2.22 11.20 8.69
N CYS A 87 -3.52 10.91 8.85
CA CYS A 87 -4.39 10.37 7.82
C CYS A 87 -5.78 10.99 7.81
N THR A 88 -6.36 11.10 6.60
CA THR A 88 -7.79 11.35 6.43
C THR A 88 -8.61 10.16 6.97
N ASP A 89 -9.88 10.40 7.31
CA ASP A 89 -10.79 9.35 7.79
C ASP A 89 -10.87 8.17 6.80
N GLY A 90 -10.92 8.47 5.50
CA GLY A 90 -10.93 7.45 4.44
C GLY A 90 -9.65 6.62 4.40
N ALA A 91 -8.48 7.23 4.61
CA ALA A 91 -7.21 6.50 4.66
C ALA A 91 -7.11 5.60 5.89
N ARG A 92 -7.61 6.06 7.05
CA ARG A 92 -7.68 5.22 8.27
C ARG A 92 -8.60 4.03 8.09
N TYR A 93 -9.77 4.25 7.49
CA TYR A 93 -10.69 3.17 7.15
C TYR A 93 -10.06 2.17 6.19
N GLN A 94 -9.43 2.65 5.10
CA GLN A 94 -8.77 1.80 4.13
C GLN A 94 -7.62 0.99 4.74
N TYR A 95 -6.82 1.56 5.64
CA TYR A 95 -5.77 0.82 6.34
C TYR A 95 -6.35 -0.37 7.12
N LYS A 96 -7.40 -0.12 7.91
CA LYS A 96 -8.09 -1.16 8.68
C LYS A 96 -8.70 -2.23 7.78
N ASP A 97 -9.33 -1.82 6.68
CA ASP A 97 -9.97 -2.71 5.72
C ASP A 97 -8.95 -3.55 4.96
N LEU A 98 -7.83 -2.97 4.56
CA LEU A 98 -6.74 -3.70 3.91
C LEU A 98 -6.10 -4.72 4.83
N LEU A 99 -5.84 -4.38 6.10
CA LEU A 99 -5.34 -5.36 7.07
C LEU A 99 -6.32 -6.54 7.22
N LYS A 100 -7.63 -6.27 7.29
CA LYS A 100 -8.67 -7.31 7.32
C LYS A 100 -8.62 -8.18 6.06
N SER A 101 -8.65 -7.57 4.89
CA SER A 101 -8.69 -8.28 3.62
C SER A 101 -7.45 -9.11 3.38
N VAL A 102 -6.26 -8.60 3.71
CA VAL A 102 -4.99 -9.33 3.53
C VAL A 102 -4.93 -10.51 4.49
N CYS A 103 -5.27 -10.33 5.77
CA CYS A 103 -5.20 -11.41 6.76
C CYS A 103 -6.25 -12.51 6.53
N ALA A 104 -7.38 -12.19 5.88
CA ALA A 104 -8.40 -13.15 5.51
C ALA A 104 -8.00 -14.04 4.31
N ASP A 105 -6.91 -13.73 3.60
CA ASP A 105 -6.40 -14.56 2.50
C ASP A 105 -5.99 -15.96 3.02
N ASP A 106 -6.26 -16.99 2.22
CA ASP A 106 -6.06 -18.39 2.60
C ASP A 106 -4.58 -18.73 2.83
N ARG A 107 -3.67 -18.02 2.15
CA ARG A 107 -2.22 -18.15 2.34
C ARG A 107 -1.75 -17.80 3.75
N PHE A 108 -2.55 -17.04 4.51
CA PHE A 108 -2.27 -16.63 5.88
C PHE A 108 -3.11 -17.40 6.91
N GLY A 109 -3.92 -18.36 6.46
CA GLY A 109 -4.76 -19.19 7.32
C GLY A 109 -6.11 -18.56 7.66
N ASN A 110 -6.64 -17.65 6.83
CA ASN A 110 -7.95 -17.01 7.01
C ASN A 110 -8.09 -16.33 8.39
N LYS A 111 -7.12 -15.50 8.78
CA LYS A 111 -7.12 -14.84 10.09
C LYS A 111 -8.23 -13.80 10.18
N ALA A 112 -8.82 -13.70 11.37
CA ALA A 112 -9.81 -12.67 11.69
C ALA A 112 -9.11 -11.41 12.20
N VAL A 113 -9.50 -10.24 11.67
CA VAL A 113 -9.02 -8.94 12.13
C VAL A 113 -10.22 -8.11 12.55
N GLU A 114 -10.32 -7.84 13.85
CA GLU A 114 -11.45 -7.11 14.42
C GLU A 114 -10.95 -5.85 15.09
N PHE A 115 -11.32 -4.70 14.51
CA PHE A 115 -11.16 -3.41 15.16
C PHE A 115 -12.45 -3.10 15.94
N PRO A 116 -12.41 -2.98 17.27
CA PRO A 116 -13.56 -2.50 18.04
C PRO A 116 -14.14 -1.19 17.45
N PRO A 117 -15.45 -0.95 17.62
CA PRO A 117 -16.07 0.29 17.18
C PRO A 117 -15.42 1.48 17.89
N THR A 118 -15.18 2.56 17.14
CA THR A 118 -14.69 3.83 17.68
C THR A 118 -15.72 4.41 18.64
N ALA A 119 -15.31 4.68 19.88
CA ALA A 119 -16.11 5.40 20.87
C ALA A 119 -16.27 6.87 20.51
#